data_AF-L1M4I8-F1
#
_entry.id   AF-L1M4I8-F1
#
_cell.length_a   1.000
_cell.length_b   1.000
_cell.length_c   1.000
_cell.angle_alpha   90.00
_cell.angle_beta   90.00
_cell.angle_gamma   90.00
#
_symmetry.space_group_name_H-M   'P 1'
#
loop_
_entity.id
_entity.type
_entity.pdbx_description
1 polymer ?
#
loop_
_entity_poly.entity_id
_entity_poly.type
_entity_poly.pdbx_seq_one_letter_code
_entity_poly.pdbx_strand_id
1 'polypeptide(L)' 'MRRIPLSEFAKEHGHTKAAQMLGCTQGALSKAIRVGRDVYVTVEEDGTLSAQEQRPFPSQKSAA' A
#
# COMPACT_ATOMS: atom_id res chain seq x y z
N MET A 1 1.25 17.67 1.78
CA MET A 1 0.73 16.29 1.53
C MET A 1 1.34 15.70 0.25
N ARG A 2 1.84 14.45 0.27
CA ARG A 2 2.35 13.71 -0.91
C ARG A 2 1.68 12.34 -1.00
N ARG A 3 1.10 11.99 -2.16
CA ARG A 3 0.51 10.68 -2.43
C ARG A 3 1.41 9.89 -3.39
N ILE A 4 1.76 8.66 -3.04
CA ILE A 4 2.70 7.80 -3.78
C ILE A 4 2.17 6.37 -3.87
N PRO A 5 2.36 5.68 -5.01
CA PRO A 5 2.04 4.25 -5.11
C PRO A 5 2.80 3.43 -4.07
N LEU A 6 2.17 2.38 -3.52
CA LEU A 6 2.78 1.48 -2.54
C LEU A 6 4.09 0.86 -3.05
N SER A 7 4.16 0.56 -4.35
CA SER A 7 5.36 0.04 -4.99
C SER A 7 6.53 1.02 -4.97
N GLU A 8 6.29 2.31 -5.25
CA GLU A 8 7.31 3.35 -5.19
C GLU A 8 7.74 3.63 -3.75
N PHE A 9 6.79 3.70 -2.82
CA PHE A 9 7.11 3.83 -1.39
C PHE A 9 7.99 2.68 -0.88
N ALA A 10 7.72 1.45 -1.32
CA ALA A 10 8.53 0.29 -0.98
C ALA A 10 9.93 0.31 -1.65
N LYS A 11 10.09 0.93 -2.82
CA LYS A 11 11.40 1.16 -3.45
C LYS A 11 12.21 2.21 -2.70
N GLU A 12 11.58 3.31 -2.26
CA GLU A 12 12.24 4.41 -1.53
C GLU A 12 12.77 3.96 -0.16
N HIS A 13 12.00 3.13 0.57
CA HIS A 13 12.33 2.77 1.95
C HIS A 13 12.78 1.31 2.14
N GLY A 14 12.62 0.46 1.12
CA GLY A 14 12.74 -0.99 1.25
C GLY A 14 11.49 -1.63 1.88
N HIS A 15 11.19 -2.86 1.45
CA HIS A 15 9.94 -3.56 1.80
C HIS A 15 9.74 -3.72 3.30
N THR A 16 10.79 -4.08 4.04
CA THR A 16 10.70 -4.31 5.49
C THR A 16 10.39 -3.02 6.24
N LYS A 17 11.07 -1.92 5.93
CA LYS A 17 10.84 -0.64 6.60
C LYS A 17 9.50 -0.03 6.21
N ALA A 18 9.14 -0.09 4.92
CA ALA A 18 7.84 0.35 4.44
C ALA A 18 6.70 -0.38 5.16
N ALA A 19 6.81 -1.70 5.34
CA ALA A 19 5.79 -2.48 6.02
C ALA A 19 5.65 -2.08 7.50
N GLN A 20 6.78 -1.87 8.21
CA GLN A 20 6.78 -1.38 9.59
C GLN A 20 6.11 -0.01 9.71
N MET A 21 6.43 0.94 8.82
CA MET A 21 5.85 2.28 8.81
C MET A 21 4.33 2.26 8.56
N LEU A 22 3.85 1.30 7.77
CA LEU A 22 2.43 1.11 7.48
C LEU A 22 1.71 0.16 8.45
N GLY A 23 2.38 -0.31 9.50
CA GLY A 23 1.78 -1.19 10.51
C GLY A 23 1.36 -2.56 9.98
N CYS A 24 2.06 -3.11 8.97
CA CYS A 24 1.77 -4.43 8.41
C CYS A 24 3.02 -5.32 8.34
N THR A 25 2.84 -6.59 8.00
CA THR A 25 3.97 -7.51 7.81
C THR A 25 4.63 -7.29 6.44
N GLN A 26 5.94 -7.52 6.35
CA GLN A 26 6.68 -7.44 5.08
C GLN A 26 6.10 -8.36 4.00
N GLY A 27 5.60 -9.54 4.40
CA GLY A 27 4.92 -10.48 3.51
C GLY A 27 3.59 -9.95 2.97
N ALA A 28 2.80 -9.23 3.78
CA ALA A 28 1.55 -8.61 3.35
C ALA A 28 1.79 -7.50 2.31
N LEU A 29 2.78 -6.64 2.57
CA LEU A 29 3.19 -5.58 1.63
C LEU A 29 3.70 -6.19 0.31
N SER A 30 4.56 -7.20 0.39
CA SER A 30 5.11 -7.88 -0.80
C SER A 30 4.02 -8.58 -1.61
N LYS A 31 3.04 -9.21 -0.94
CA LYS A 31 1.87 -9.79 -1.62
C LYS A 31 1.05 -8.71 -2.31
N ALA A 32 0.80 -7.58 -1.66
CA ALA A 32 0.02 -6.48 -2.22
C ALA A 32 0.63 -5.93 -3.53
N ILE A 33 1.94 -5.71 -3.52
CA ILE A 33 2.70 -5.29 -4.71
C ILE A 33 2.67 -6.39 -5.79
N ARG A 34 2.97 -7.64 -5.41
CA ARG A 34 3.05 -8.76 -6.36
C ARG A 34 1.75 -9.03 -7.10
N VAL A 35 0.60 -8.89 -6.42
CA VAL A 35 -0.72 -9.11 -7.05
C VAL A 35 -1.30 -7.85 -7.69
N GLY A 36 -0.54 -6.74 -7.71
CA GLY A 36 -0.94 -5.50 -8.38
C GLY A 36 -2.13 -4.79 -7.73
N ARG A 37 -2.23 -4.78 -6.39
CA ARG A 37 -3.27 -3.97 -5.72
C ARG A 37 -3.02 -2.49 -5.97
N ASP A 38 -4.08 -1.74 -6.29
CA ASP A 38 -4.02 -0.29 -6.50
C ASP A 38 -4.03 0.44 -5.15
N VAL A 39 -2.86 0.50 -4.51
CA VAL A 39 -2.67 1.05 -3.16
C VAL A 39 -1.79 2.28 -3.22
N TYR A 40 -2.20 3.33 -2.52
CA TYR A 40 -1.45 4.58 -2.38
C TYR A 40 -1.17 4.87 -0.91
N VAL A 41 0.05 5.32 -0.64
CA VAL A 41 0.47 5.87 0.65
C VAL A 41 0.39 7.39 0.57
N THR A 42 -0.22 8.00 1.57
CA THR A 42 -0.26 9.45 1.76
C THR A 42 0.66 9.80 2.92
N VAL A 43 1.59 10.71 2.66
CA VAL A 43 2.44 11.35 3.66
C VAL A 43 1.88 12.75 3.92
N GLU A 44 1.36 12.94 5.13
CA GLU A 44 0.86 14.24 5.58
C GLU A 44 2.02 15.17 5.98
N GLU A 45 1.71 16.45 6.17
CA GLU A 45 2.74 17.47 6.48
C GLU A 45 3.34 17.32 7.87
N ASP A 46 2.58 16.71 8.79
CA ASP A 46 3.03 16.35 10.15
C ASP A 46 3.85 15.05 10.18
N GLY A 47 4.07 14.42 9.01
CA GLY A 47 4.78 13.15 8.87
C GLY A 47 3.93 11.91 9.17
N THR A 48 2.64 12.06 9.46
CA THR A 48 1.74 10.92 9.60
C THR A 48 1.56 10.22 8.25
N LEU A 49 1.39 8.90 8.32
CA LEU A 49 1.25 8.04 7.15
C LEU A 49 -0.13 7.38 7.16
N SER A 50 -0.80 7.41 6.02
CA SER A 50 -1.99 6.61 5.78
C SER A 50 -1.85 5.85 4.45
N ALA A 51 -2.55 4.72 4.32
CA ALA A 51 -2.58 3.95 3.09
C ALA A 51 -4.01 3.57 2.73
N GLN A 52 -4.37 3.72 1.46
CA GLN A 52 -5.71 3.47 0.94
C GLN A 52 -5.61 2.58 -0.31
N GLU A 53 -6.45 1.56 -0.37
CA GLU A 53 -6.63 0.72 -1.56
C GLU A 53 -7.86 1.18 -2.33
N GLN A 54 -7.68 1.41 -3.63
CA GLN A 54 -8.79 1.59 -4.55
C GLN A 54 -9.17 0.24 -5.14
N ARG A 55 -10.43 -0.15 -5.00
CA ARG A 55 -10.94 -1.42 -5.52
C ARG A 55 -12.36 -1.24 -6.07
N PRO A 56 -12.71 -1.85 -7.21
CA PRO A 56 -14.08 -1.82 -7.72
C PRO A 56 -15.05 -2.46 -6.73
N PHE A 57 -16.30 -1.99 -6.77
CA PHE A 57 -17.42 -2.55 -6.03
C PHE A 57 -18.42 -3.20 -7.01
N PRO A 58 -18.87 -4.45 -6.79
CA PRO A 58 -18.51 -5.34 -5.68
C PRO A 58 -17.05 -5.83 -5.76
N SER A 59 -16.41 -5.95 -4.61
CA SER A 59 -14.99 -6.33 -4.54
C SER A 59 -14.77 -7.83 -4.68
N GLN A 60 -15.78 -8.63 -4.35
CA GLN A 60 -15.79 -10.06 -4.58
C GLN A 60 -15.98 -10.32 -6.07
N LYS A 61 -15.12 -11.14 -6.68
CA LYS A 61 -15.41 -11.68 -8.00
C LYS A 61 -16.69 -12.51 -7.85
N SER A 62 -17.76 -12.17 -8.56
CA SER A 62 -18.91 -13.07 -8.67
C SER A 62 -18.38 -14.44 -9.05
N ALA A 63 -18.70 -15.46 -8.25
CA ALA A 63 -18.39 -16.84 -8.62
C ALA A 63 -19.07 -17.10 -9.97
N ALA A 64 -18.26 -17.32 -11.01
CA ALA A 64 -18.75 -17.81 -12.29
C ALA A 64 -19.01 -19.31 -12.19
#